data_AF-A0A436SJY3-F1
#
_entry.id   AF-A0A436SJY3-F1
#
_cell.length_a   1.000
_cell.length_b   1.000
_cell.length_c   1.000
_cell.angle_alpha   90.00
_cell.angle_beta   90.00
_cell.angle_gamma   90.00
#
_symmetry.space_group_name_H-M   'P 1'
#
loop_
_entity.id
_entity.type
_entity.pdbx_description
1 polymer ?
#
loop_
_entity_poly.entity_id
_entity_poly.type
_entity_poly.pdbx_seq_one_letter_code
_entity_poly.pdbx_strand_id
1 'polypeptide(L)'
;MKISATYSPEDHKLRLYPSARLDSETYQRVKEAGFVWAPKQELFVAPKWSPSREDLAIELGGEIEAEEMTLAERAQAKAHRLDELAGRRHREANAFQRAAQDLSEAFAFGQPILVGHHSERKARKTRERMQSAMTNANKAAKLANYWLYRAEGVQLHANYKNDPRVRANRIRTLLAELRDMQREINHAHLCLAAWEKITQDETIKIAVGRSLPTGPLALWDMWGKVERGDISAQDARLHCIDAATGSISSDKRRRYIEHTLNRLSYERELLGPVRRYDGDLTPVILQAFAREHGAHKPQARAVDAETFMLESEATLPLHLANDTKLSLSAEQWRDLMQSAGYEVPREKDALPPILNLKTKVLRSRHRYHRDQVQTFRVVEMTKSKYAQFHLEQRGCRLSFCGGFRFRICIDPNHEPRHLAPFVAVFFTDAKAHPMPDSVATLENLDGAQ
;
A
#
# COMPACT_ATOMS: atom_id res chain seq x y z
N MET A 1 -5.05 21.20 -35.99
CA MET A 1 -5.78 20.49 -34.91
C MET A 1 -4.99 20.68 -33.63
N LYS A 2 -5.58 21.21 -32.55
CA LYS A 2 -4.85 21.48 -31.30
C LYS A 2 -5.18 20.39 -30.27
N ILE A 3 -4.16 19.84 -29.63
CA ILE A 3 -4.30 18.91 -28.52
C ILE A 3 -3.54 19.54 -27.35
N SER A 4 -4.16 19.66 -26.17
CA SER A 4 -3.42 19.92 -24.92
C SER A 4 -3.24 18.59 -24.19
N ALA A 5 -2.06 18.39 -23.60
CA ALA A 5 -1.76 17.23 -22.80
C ALA A 5 -1.56 17.65 -21.34
N THR A 6 -2.15 16.92 -20.41
CA THR A 6 -2.02 17.21 -18.98
C THR A 6 -1.66 15.98 -18.17
N TYR A 7 -1.07 16.21 -17.00
CA TYR A 7 -0.77 15.19 -15.99
C TYR A 7 -1.34 15.55 -14.62
N SER A 8 -1.92 14.56 -13.93
CA SER A 8 -2.31 14.70 -12.52
C SER A 8 -1.52 13.75 -11.62
N PRO A 9 -0.72 14.27 -10.66
CA PRO A 9 -0.05 13.45 -9.66
C PRO A 9 -1.02 12.68 -8.76
N GLU A 10 -2.22 13.23 -8.51
CA GLU A 10 -3.21 12.68 -7.58
C GLU A 10 -3.76 11.31 -8.00
N ASP A 11 -3.98 11.12 -9.30
CA ASP A 11 -4.43 9.85 -9.85
C ASP A 11 -3.47 9.20 -10.83
N HIS A 12 -2.30 9.80 -11.03
CA HIS A 12 -1.22 9.28 -11.85
C HIS A 12 -1.63 9.09 -13.32
N LYS A 13 -2.46 9.99 -13.86
CA LYS A 13 -2.99 9.86 -15.23
C LYS A 13 -2.56 10.99 -16.14
N LEU A 14 -2.33 10.62 -17.40
CA LEU A 14 -2.19 11.52 -18.53
C LEU A 14 -3.54 11.70 -19.21
N ARG A 15 -3.84 12.92 -19.64
CA ARG A 15 -5.05 13.26 -20.41
C ARG A 15 -4.67 14.03 -21.67
N LEU A 16 -5.41 13.81 -22.74
CA LEU A 16 -5.32 14.57 -23.98
C LEU A 16 -6.67 15.23 -24.26
N TYR A 17 -6.65 16.55 -24.46
CA TYR A 17 -7.80 17.39 -24.74
C TYR A 17 -7.72 17.86 -26.20
N PRO A 18 -8.33 17.12 -27.14
CA PRO A 18 -8.34 17.53 -28.54
C PRO A 18 -9.41 18.58 -28.80
N SER A 19 -9.08 19.62 -29.56
CA SER A 19 -10.02 20.69 -29.93
C SER A 19 -11.11 20.23 -30.93
N ALA A 20 -10.92 19.07 -31.55
CA ALA A 20 -11.81 18.46 -32.52
C ALA A 20 -11.60 16.94 -32.55
N ARG A 21 -12.47 16.21 -33.26
CA ARG A 21 -12.33 14.76 -33.44
C ARG A 21 -10.97 14.43 -34.08
N LEU A 22 -10.25 13.47 -33.50
CA LEU A 22 -9.00 12.97 -34.07
C LEU A 22 -9.25 12.30 -35.43
N ASP A 23 -8.31 12.46 -36.35
CA ASP A 23 -8.26 11.63 -37.55
C ASP A 23 -8.03 10.16 -37.19
N SER A 24 -8.31 9.26 -38.14
CA SER A 24 -8.28 7.81 -37.90
C SER A 24 -6.90 7.29 -37.48
N GLU A 25 -5.83 7.86 -38.02
CA GLU A 25 -4.46 7.43 -37.73
C GLU A 25 -4.06 7.86 -36.33
N THR A 26 -4.23 9.14 -36.00
CA THR A 26 -3.95 9.66 -34.65
C THR A 26 -4.81 8.98 -33.59
N TYR A 27 -6.10 8.73 -33.87
CA TYR A 27 -6.98 8.01 -32.97
C TYR A 27 -6.47 6.60 -32.66
N GLN A 28 -6.01 5.88 -33.68
CA GLN A 28 -5.51 4.52 -33.52
C GLN A 28 -4.21 4.50 -32.69
N ARG A 29 -3.28 5.44 -32.95
CA ARG A 29 -2.05 5.61 -32.14
C ARG A 29 -2.36 5.88 -30.67
N VAL A 30 -3.28 6.80 -30.38
CA VAL A 30 -3.73 7.14 -29.02
C VAL A 30 -4.36 5.92 -28.33
N LYS A 31 -5.18 5.17 -29.05
CA LYS A 31 -5.81 3.94 -28.54
C LYS A 31 -4.80 2.83 -28.26
N GLU A 32 -3.82 2.61 -29.14
CA GLU A 32 -2.75 1.62 -28.98
C GLU A 32 -1.84 1.92 -27.78
N ALA A 33 -1.58 3.21 -27.52
CA ALA A 33 -0.90 3.65 -26.30
C ALA A 33 -1.74 3.43 -25.01
N GLY A 34 -3.01 3.03 -25.15
CA GLY A 34 -3.91 2.65 -24.06
C GLY A 34 -4.70 3.81 -23.48
N PHE A 35 -4.87 4.92 -24.22
CA PHE A 35 -5.78 5.99 -23.83
C PHE A 35 -7.24 5.59 -24.15
N VAL A 36 -8.15 5.96 -23.25
CA VAL A 36 -9.58 5.68 -23.38
C VAL A 36 -10.34 6.99 -23.55
N TRP A 37 -11.24 7.06 -24.54
CA TRP A 37 -12.13 8.19 -24.74
C TRP A 37 -13.16 8.30 -23.61
N ALA A 38 -13.28 9.50 -23.02
CA ALA A 38 -14.25 9.83 -21.97
C ALA A 38 -15.31 10.80 -22.54
N PRO A 39 -16.43 10.31 -23.11
CA PRO A 39 -17.34 11.14 -23.91
C PRO A 39 -17.95 12.33 -23.17
N LYS A 40 -18.15 12.22 -21.85
CA LYS A 40 -18.73 13.29 -21.02
C LYS A 40 -17.72 14.35 -20.58
N GLN A 41 -16.44 14.11 -20.82
CA GLN A 41 -15.35 15.03 -20.50
C GLN A 41 -14.61 15.45 -21.78
N GLU A 42 -14.99 14.88 -22.92
CA GLU A 42 -14.43 15.16 -24.24
C GLU A 42 -12.90 15.09 -24.29
N LEU A 43 -12.33 14.11 -23.57
CA LEU A 43 -10.90 13.89 -23.45
C LEU A 43 -10.54 12.42 -23.60
N PHE A 44 -9.28 12.15 -23.93
CA PHE A 44 -8.67 10.83 -23.83
C PHE A 44 -7.89 10.72 -22.51
N VAL A 45 -8.02 9.60 -21.79
CA VAL A 45 -7.31 9.40 -20.51
C VAL A 45 -6.56 8.07 -20.52
N ALA A 46 -5.28 8.10 -20.14
CA ALA A 46 -4.50 6.91 -19.86
C ALA A 46 -4.61 6.52 -18.38
N PRO A 47 -4.70 5.22 -18.04
CA PRO A 47 -4.91 4.77 -16.66
C PRO A 47 -3.71 4.98 -15.74
N LYS A 48 -2.48 5.08 -16.29
CA LYS A 48 -1.22 5.31 -15.57
C LYS A 48 -0.22 5.99 -16.51
N TRP A 49 0.68 6.81 -16.00
CA TRP A 49 1.81 7.32 -16.78
C TRP A 49 2.80 6.19 -17.15
N SER A 50 3.42 6.33 -18.31
CA SER A 50 4.58 5.54 -18.75
C SER A 50 5.42 6.38 -19.71
N PRO A 51 6.73 6.11 -19.87
CA PRO A 51 7.59 6.85 -20.79
C PRO A 51 7.01 6.97 -22.20
N SER A 52 6.54 5.88 -22.79
CA SER A 52 5.92 5.88 -24.12
C SER A 52 4.63 6.71 -24.24
N ARG A 53 3.87 6.85 -23.14
CA ARG A 53 2.65 7.68 -23.12
C ARG A 53 2.98 9.15 -22.96
N GLU A 54 4.02 9.45 -22.19
CA GLU A 54 4.58 10.80 -22.08
C GLU A 54 5.15 11.25 -23.42
N ASP A 55 5.91 10.39 -24.11
CA ASP A 55 6.47 10.69 -25.44
C ASP A 55 5.35 11.01 -26.43
N LEU A 56 4.30 10.19 -26.49
CA LEU A 56 3.14 10.44 -27.35
C LEU A 56 2.38 11.71 -26.94
N ALA A 57 2.25 11.99 -25.64
CA ALA A 57 1.57 13.18 -25.16
C ALA A 57 2.33 14.46 -25.50
N ILE A 58 3.66 14.46 -25.39
CA ILE A 58 4.54 15.56 -25.81
C ILE A 58 4.51 15.70 -27.34
N GLU A 59 4.57 14.61 -28.09
CA GLU A 59 4.51 14.66 -29.56
C GLU A 59 3.20 15.31 -30.05
N LEU A 60 2.07 14.94 -29.46
CA LEU A 60 0.74 15.44 -29.86
C LEU A 60 0.41 16.81 -29.28
N GLY A 61 0.83 17.08 -28.04
CA GLY A 61 0.46 18.27 -27.26
C GLY A 61 1.52 19.35 -27.18
N GLY A 62 2.76 19.07 -27.60
CA GLY A 62 3.93 19.96 -27.47
C GLY A 62 4.56 19.88 -26.07
N GLU A 63 3.77 20.07 -25.03
CA GLU A 63 4.20 19.93 -23.63
C GLU A 63 3.11 19.26 -22.78
N ILE A 64 3.48 18.84 -21.57
CA ILE A 64 2.54 18.29 -20.59
C ILE A 64 2.34 19.30 -19.48
N GLU A 65 1.15 19.89 -19.44
CA GLU A 65 0.74 20.86 -18.43
C GLU A 65 0.24 20.16 -17.16
N ALA A 66 0.18 20.89 -16.05
CA ALA A 66 -0.49 20.40 -14.85
C ALA A 66 -2.00 20.31 -15.11
N GLU A 67 -2.63 19.22 -14.67
CA GLU A 67 -4.08 19.09 -14.76
C GLU A 67 -4.79 20.15 -13.91
N GLU A 68 -5.58 21.00 -14.55
CA GLU A 68 -6.28 22.12 -13.89
C GLU A 68 -7.37 21.65 -12.92
N MET A 69 -8.04 20.54 -13.21
CA MET A 69 -9.09 20.01 -12.33
C MET A 69 -8.53 19.03 -11.30
N THR A 70 -8.70 19.36 -10.03
CA THR A 70 -8.40 18.45 -8.92
C THR A 70 -9.31 17.21 -8.97
N LEU A 71 -8.91 16.11 -8.31
CA LEU A 71 -9.79 14.95 -8.14
C LEU A 71 -11.08 15.30 -7.40
N ALA A 72 -11.01 16.23 -6.45
CA ALA A 72 -12.16 16.70 -5.69
C ALA A 72 -13.18 17.39 -6.60
N GLU A 73 -12.75 18.34 -7.44
CA GLU A 73 -13.62 19.03 -8.38
C GLU A 73 -14.16 18.08 -9.45
N ARG A 74 -13.35 17.15 -9.95
CA ARG A 74 -13.79 16.13 -10.91
C ARG A 74 -14.83 15.19 -10.30
N ALA A 75 -14.66 14.83 -9.02
CA ALA A 75 -15.64 14.06 -8.27
C ALA A 75 -16.93 14.86 -8.03
N GLN A 76 -16.83 16.15 -7.70
CA GLN A 76 -17.97 17.05 -7.53
C GLN A 76 -18.77 17.21 -8.82
N ALA A 77 -18.11 17.49 -9.95
CA ALA A 77 -18.75 17.58 -11.27
C ALA A 77 -19.43 16.26 -11.67
N LYS A 78 -18.84 15.11 -11.29
CA LYS A 78 -19.46 13.81 -11.49
C LYS A 78 -20.67 13.60 -10.57
N ALA A 79 -20.57 13.95 -9.29
CA ALA A 79 -21.68 13.85 -8.33
C ALA A 79 -22.86 14.71 -8.78
N HIS A 80 -22.62 15.97 -9.15
CA HIS A 80 -23.66 16.88 -9.64
C HIS A 80 -24.44 16.30 -10.84
N ARG A 81 -23.74 15.71 -11.82
CA ARG A 81 -24.40 15.05 -12.97
C ARG A 81 -25.23 13.84 -12.57
N LEU A 82 -24.81 13.10 -11.53
CA LEU A 82 -25.57 11.97 -11.00
C LEU A 82 -26.80 12.47 -10.22
N ASP A 83 -26.68 13.57 -9.48
CA ASP A 83 -27.80 14.22 -8.79
C ASP A 83 -28.84 14.77 -9.77
N GLU A 84 -28.42 15.42 -10.86
CA GLU A 84 -29.33 15.82 -11.94
C GLU A 84 -30.07 14.64 -12.56
N LEU A 85 -29.38 13.51 -12.75
CA LEU A 85 -29.98 12.28 -13.25
C LEU A 85 -30.98 11.71 -12.24
N ALA A 86 -30.65 11.70 -10.95
CA ALA A 86 -31.57 11.32 -9.89
C ALA A 86 -32.80 12.23 -9.86
N GLY A 87 -32.62 13.54 -9.94
CA GLY A 87 -33.70 14.52 -9.99
C GLY A 87 -34.64 14.32 -11.18
N ARG A 88 -34.10 14.00 -12.37
CA ARG A 88 -34.92 13.59 -13.52
C ARG A 88 -35.74 12.35 -13.23
N ARG A 89 -35.13 11.31 -12.64
CA ARG A 89 -35.84 10.07 -12.28
C ARG A 89 -36.88 10.27 -11.17
N HIS A 90 -36.64 11.17 -10.22
CA HIS A 90 -37.65 11.56 -9.24
C HIS A 90 -38.84 12.28 -9.88
N ARG A 91 -38.60 13.21 -10.82
CA ARG A 91 -39.68 13.86 -11.57
C ARG A 91 -40.51 12.85 -12.37
N GLU A 92 -39.87 11.88 -13.03
CA GLU A 92 -40.56 10.78 -13.72
C GLU A 92 -41.39 9.93 -12.74
N ALA A 93 -40.82 9.58 -11.58
CA ALA A 93 -41.53 8.81 -10.56
C ALA A 93 -42.78 9.54 -10.06
N ASN A 94 -42.66 10.84 -9.76
CA ASN A 94 -43.77 11.69 -9.34
C ASN A 94 -44.84 11.81 -10.43
N ALA A 95 -44.45 11.93 -11.70
CA ALA A 95 -45.39 11.97 -12.82
C ALA A 95 -46.18 10.66 -12.96
N PHE A 96 -45.50 9.51 -12.86
CA PHE A 96 -46.18 8.20 -12.86
C PHE A 96 -47.07 8.01 -11.65
N GLN A 97 -46.66 8.49 -10.47
CA GLN A 97 -47.47 8.42 -9.26
C GLN A 97 -48.73 9.28 -9.36
N ARG A 98 -48.63 10.50 -9.90
CA ARG A 98 -49.80 11.35 -10.20
C ARG A 98 -50.73 10.66 -11.19
N ALA A 99 -50.20 10.15 -12.31
CA ALA A 99 -51.02 9.41 -13.28
C ALA A 99 -51.72 8.18 -12.66
N ALA A 100 -51.06 7.46 -11.75
CA ALA A 100 -51.68 6.36 -11.01
C ALA A 100 -52.79 6.85 -10.07
N GLN A 101 -52.58 7.98 -9.38
CA GLN A 101 -53.55 8.60 -8.50
C GLN A 101 -54.79 9.06 -9.30
N ASP A 102 -54.61 9.76 -10.41
CA ASP A 102 -55.70 10.21 -11.29
C ASP A 102 -56.51 9.00 -11.81
N LEU A 103 -55.84 7.91 -12.21
CA LEU A 103 -56.51 6.68 -12.64
C LEU A 103 -57.24 5.95 -11.49
N SER A 104 -56.76 6.12 -10.25
CA SER A 104 -57.38 5.50 -9.08
C SER A 104 -58.72 6.14 -8.71
N GLU A 105 -58.97 7.39 -9.10
CA GLU A 105 -60.24 8.09 -8.88
C GLU A 105 -61.42 7.36 -9.53
N ALA A 106 -61.19 6.65 -10.64
CA ALA A 106 -62.19 5.81 -11.29
C ALA A 106 -62.66 4.61 -10.43
N PHE A 107 -61.95 4.31 -9.35
CA PHE A 107 -62.26 3.28 -8.36
C PHE A 107 -62.47 3.86 -6.96
N ALA A 108 -62.59 5.19 -6.84
CA ALA A 108 -62.88 5.85 -5.57
C ALA A 108 -64.14 5.25 -4.92
N PHE A 109 -64.18 5.24 -3.59
CA PHE A 109 -65.24 4.61 -2.79
C PHE A 109 -65.36 3.08 -2.95
N GLY A 110 -64.31 2.42 -3.47
CA GLY A 110 -64.24 0.96 -3.49
C GLY A 110 -65.17 0.31 -4.51
N GLN A 111 -65.53 1.02 -5.58
CA GLN A 111 -66.38 0.46 -6.64
C GLN A 111 -65.72 -0.78 -7.25
N PRO A 112 -66.32 -1.98 -7.11
CA PRO A 112 -65.78 -3.19 -7.71
C PRO A 112 -65.97 -3.16 -9.23
N ILE A 113 -65.12 -3.87 -9.96
CA ILE A 113 -65.32 -4.07 -11.39
C ILE A 113 -66.58 -4.93 -11.59
N LEU A 114 -67.62 -4.34 -12.17
CA LEU A 114 -68.86 -5.05 -12.49
C LEU A 114 -68.65 -6.02 -13.65
N VAL A 115 -68.62 -7.32 -13.35
CA VAL A 115 -68.42 -8.40 -14.34
C VAL A 115 -69.69 -8.60 -15.16
N GLY A 116 -69.59 -8.65 -16.49
CA GLY A 116 -70.71 -8.78 -17.41
C GLY A 116 -71.37 -7.45 -17.82
N HIS A 117 -70.92 -6.31 -17.29
CA HIS A 117 -71.47 -4.99 -17.62
C HIS A 117 -70.71 -4.35 -18.80
N HIS A 118 -71.36 -3.49 -19.58
CA HIS A 118 -70.76 -2.84 -20.76
C HIS A 118 -69.49 -2.01 -20.43
N SER A 119 -69.34 -1.57 -19.18
CA SER A 119 -68.20 -0.79 -18.68
C SER A 119 -67.00 -1.64 -18.20
N GLU A 120 -67.15 -2.97 -18.10
CA GLU A 120 -66.13 -3.90 -17.58
C GLU A 120 -64.78 -3.77 -18.30
N ARG A 121 -64.80 -3.72 -19.64
CA ARG A 121 -63.59 -3.60 -20.46
C ARG A 121 -62.83 -2.31 -20.18
N LYS A 122 -63.55 -1.21 -19.98
CA LYS A 122 -62.97 0.11 -19.66
C LYS A 122 -62.34 0.07 -18.27
N ALA A 123 -63.05 -0.47 -17.27
CA ALA A 123 -62.57 -0.59 -15.90
C ALA A 123 -61.29 -1.47 -15.80
N ARG A 124 -61.26 -2.63 -16.46
CA ARG A 124 -60.05 -3.48 -16.50
C ARG A 124 -58.84 -2.75 -17.10
N LYS A 125 -59.03 -2.05 -18.22
CA LYS A 125 -57.97 -1.28 -18.88
C LYS A 125 -57.47 -0.11 -18.02
N THR A 126 -58.36 0.58 -17.29
CA THR A 126 -57.97 1.62 -16.33
C THR A 126 -57.13 1.03 -15.20
N ARG A 127 -57.53 -0.12 -14.64
CA ARG A 127 -56.77 -0.81 -13.59
C ARG A 127 -55.38 -1.25 -14.07
N GLU A 128 -55.28 -1.80 -15.29
CA GLU A 128 -53.99 -2.18 -15.88
C GLU A 128 -53.06 -0.97 -16.08
N ARG A 129 -53.60 0.16 -16.56
CA ARG A 129 -52.85 1.41 -16.71
C ARG A 129 -52.36 1.95 -15.37
N MET A 130 -53.22 1.91 -14.34
CA MET A 130 -52.87 2.30 -12.98
C MET A 130 -51.74 1.43 -12.44
N GLN A 131 -51.84 0.10 -12.55
CA GLN A 131 -50.81 -0.83 -12.10
C GLN A 131 -49.47 -0.63 -12.84
N SER A 132 -49.53 -0.38 -14.14
CA SER A 132 -48.36 -0.06 -14.96
C SER A 132 -47.71 1.26 -14.52
N ALA A 133 -48.51 2.31 -14.30
CA ALA A 133 -48.03 3.59 -13.77
C ALA A 133 -47.38 3.43 -12.39
N MET A 134 -48.00 2.71 -11.45
CA MET A 134 -47.39 2.40 -10.14
C MET A 134 -46.07 1.63 -10.28
N THR A 135 -46.03 0.63 -11.17
CA THR A 135 -44.81 -0.15 -11.42
C THR A 135 -43.70 0.72 -11.98
N ASN A 136 -44.02 1.62 -12.90
CA ASN A 136 -43.05 2.56 -13.49
C ASN A 136 -42.61 3.62 -12.50
N ALA A 137 -43.50 4.12 -11.64
CA ALA A 137 -43.17 5.03 -10.53
C ALA A 137 -42.13 4.39 -9.60
N ASN A 138 -42.38 3.14 -9.18
CA ASN A 138 -41.45 2.39 -8.33
C ASN A 138 -40.10 2.14 -9.00
N LYS A 139 -40.08 1.79 -10.31
CA LYS A 139 -38.84 1.61 -11.07
C LYS A 139 -38.04 2.92 -11.15
N ALA A 140 -38.70 4.02 -11.48
CA ALA A 140 -38.07 5.34 -11.57
C ALA A 140 -37.54 5.81 -10.21
N ALA A 141 -38.29 5.60 -9.12
CA ALA A 141 -37.85 5.92 -7.76
C ALA A 141 -36.62 5.09 -7.35
N LYS A 142 -36.60 3.78 -7.64
CA LYS A 142 -35.42 2.92 -7.39
C LYS A 142 -34.20 3.41 -8.17
N LEU A 143 -34.37 3.80 -9.44
CA LEU A 143 -33.28 4.36 -10.24
C LEU A 143 -32.80 5.71 -9.68
N ALA A 144 -33.69 6.56 -9.19
CA ALA A 144 -33.31 7.81 -8.54
C ALA A 144 -32.43 7.57 -7.31
N ASN A 145 -32.86 6.69 -6.41
CA ASN A 145 -32.10 6.30 -5.22
C ASN A 145 -30.75 5.67 -5.58
N TYR A 146 -30.70 4.85 -6.65
CA TYR A 146 -29.45 4.29 -7.15
C TYR A 146 -28.46 5.38 -7.56
N TRP A 147 -28.92 6.41 -8.29
CA TRP A 147 -28.05 7.50 -8.71
C TRP A 147 -27.58 8.39 -7.55
N LEU A 148 -28.45 8.66 -6.56
CA LEU A 148 -28.06 9.36 -5.33
C LEU A 148 -26.98 8.59 -4.56
N TYR A 149 -27.17 7.29 -4.34
CA TYR A 149 -26.17 6.44 -3.69
C TYR A 149 -24.82 6.46 -4.46
N ARG A 150 -24.88 6.45 -5.79
CA ARG A 150 -23.67 6.55 -6.62
C ARG A 150 -23.01 7.93 -6.52
N ALA A 151 -23.76 9.01 -6.37
CA ALA A 151 -23.24 10.37 -6.19
C ALA A 151 -22.51 10.50 -4.85
N GLU A 152 -23.13 10.03 -3.76
CA GLU A 152 -22.53 9.96 -2.43
C GLU A 152 -21.23 9.13 -2.46
N GLY A 153 -21.26 7.95 -3.07
CA GLY A 153 -20.08 7.10 -3.21
C GLY A 153 -18.92 7.77 -3.97
N VAL A 154 -19.22 8.65 -4.94
CA VAL A 154 -18.18 9.43 -5.65
C VAL A 154 -17.52 10.46 -4.72
N GLN A 155 -18.30 11.16 -3.90
CA GLN A 155 -17.77 12.12 -2.93
C GLN A 155 -16.95 11.42 -1.84
N LEU A 156 -17.48 10.34 -1.27
CA LEU A 156 -16.77 9.52 -0.27
C LEU A 156 -15.43 9.00 -0.82
N HIS A 157 -15.39 8.56 -2.08
CA HIS A 157 -14.16 8.11 -2.70
C HIS A 157 -13.12 9.22 -2.85
N ALA A 158 -13.56 10.44 -3.20
CA ALA A 158 -12.66 11.60 -3.29
C ALA A 158 -12.08 11.96 -1.90
N ASN A 159 -12.93 12.01 -0.88
CA ASN A 159 -12.51 12.25 0.51
C ASN A 159 -11.52 11.18 0.99
N TYR A 160 -11.81 9.90 0.72
CA TYR A 160 -10.92 8.79 1.02
C TYR A 160 -9.55 8.94 0.34
N LYS A 161 -9.50 9.40 -0.92
CA LYS A 161 -8.24 9.60 -1.64
C LYS A 161 -7.36 10.70 -1.04
N ASN A 162 -7.97 11.67 -0.36
CA ASN A 162 -7.31 12.80 0.30
C ASN A 162 -6.97 12.53 1.77
N ASP A 163 -7.46 11.42 2.34
CA ASP A 163 -7.19 11.04 3.73
C ASP A 163 -5.67 10.92 4.01
N PRO A 164 -5.13 11.54 5.08
CA PRO A 164 -3.71 11.49 5.40
C PRO A 164 -3.13 10.07 5.53
N ARG A 165 -3.91 9.13 6.08
CA ARG A 165 -3.50 7.72 6.18
C ARG A 165 -3.40 7.07 4.80
N VAL A 166 -4.29 7.43 3.87
CA VAL A 166 -4.25 6.90 2.50
C VAL A 166 -3.03 7.46 1.75
N ARG A 167 -2.69 8.73 1.95
CA ARG A 167 -1.44 9.33 1.42
C ARG A 167 -0.18 8.68 1.99
N ALA A 168 -0.10 8.50 3.31
CA ALA A 168 1.01 7.80 3.95
C ALA A 168 1.19 6.37 3.41
N ASN A 169 0.09 5.65 3.15
CA ASN A 169 0.15 4.34 2.50
C ASN A 169 0.67 4.41 1.06
N ARG A 170 0.29 5.44 0.31
CA ARG A 170 0.77 5.66 -1.06
C ARG A 170 2.27 5.97 -1.08
N ILE A 171 2.76 6.81 -0.16
CA ILE A 171 4.20 7.08 0.04
C ILE A 171 4.94 5.76 0.27
N ARG A 172 4.45 4.92 1.19
CA ARG A 172 5.04 3.59 1.44
C ARG A 172 5.08 2.70 0.19
N THR A 173 4.02 2.73 -0.62
CA THR A 173 4.00 2.01 -1.91
C THR A 173 5.02 2.59 -2.89
N LEU A 174 5.13 3.91 -3.03
CA LEU A 174 6.12 4.57 -3.90
C LEU A 174 7.55 4.26 -3.49
N LEU A 175 7.84 4.26 -2.18
CA LEU A 175 9.15 3.86 -1.66
C LEU A 175 9.44 2.37 -1.91
N ALA A 176 8.42 1.50 -1.90
CA ALA A 176 8.59 0.12 -2.32
C ALA A 176 8.89 0.02 -3.83
N GLU A 177 8.13 0.73 -4.68
CA GLU A 177 8.39 0.79 -6.12
C GLU A 177 9.82 1.30 -6.42
N LEU A 178 10.29 2.33 -5.70
CA LEU A 178 11.65 2.85 -5.81
C LEU A 178 12.71 1.80 -5.46
N ARG A 179 12.51 1.09 -4.34
CA ARG A 179 13.41 -0.01 -3.94
C ARG A 179 13.43 -1.14 -4.95
N ASP A 180 12.29 -1.47 -5.55
CA ASP A 180 12.20 -2.52 -6.57
C ASP A 180 12.98 -2.16 -7.83
N MET A 181 12.84 -0.92 -8.31
CA MET A 181 13.63 -0.41 -9.43
C MET A 181 15.13 -0.37 -9.11
N GLN A 182 15.49 0.06 -7.90
CA GLN A 182 16.88 0.12 -7.47
C GLN A 182 17.49 -1.28 -7.32
N ARG A 183 16.72 -2.32 -6.94
CA ARG A 183 17.23 -3.70 -6.85
C ARG A 183 17.78 -4.22 -8.17
N GLU A 184 17.12 -3.90 -9.29
CA GLU A 184 17.58 -4.27 -10.62
C GLU A 184 18.90 -3.58 -10.98
N ILE A 185 19.03 -2.29 -10.66
CA ILE A 185 20.25 -1.51 -10.88
C ILE A 185 21.39 -2.03 -10.00
N ASN A 186 21.12 -2.30 -8.73
CA ASN A 186 22.08 -2.87 -7.79
C ASN A 186 22.59 -4.22 -8.28
N HIS A 187 21.69 -5.10 -8.74
CA HIS A 187 22.06 -6.40 -9.30
C HIS A 187 22.97 -6.24 -10.52
N ALA A 188 22.65 -5.32 -11.43
CA ALA A 188 23.45 -5.04 -12.60
C ALA A 188 24.87 -4.55 -12.25
N HIS A 189 25.01 -3.64 -11.28
CA HIS A 189 26.33 -3.21 -10.79
C HIS A 189 27.14 -4.36 -10.20
N LEU A 190 26.51 -5.23 -9.41
CA LEU A 190 27.19 -6.41 -8.84
C LEU A 190 27.60 -7.41 -9.92
N CYS A 191 26.76 -7.61 -10.95
CA CYS A 191 27.10 -8.45 -12.10
C CYS A 191 28.30 -7.89 -12.86
N LEU A 192 28.34 -6.59 -13.14
CA LEU A 192 29.50 -5.96 -13.79
C LEU A 192 30.78 -6.16 -12.98
N ALA A 193 30.74 -5.87 -11.67
CA ALA A 193 31.91 -6.03 -10.80
C ALA A 193 32.41 -7.49 -10.73
N ALA A 194 31.51 -8.47 -10.88
CA ALA A 194 31.87 -9.87 -10.98
C ALA A 194 32.49 -10.21 -12.35
N TRP A 195 31.88 -9.78 -13.46
CA TRP A 195 32.37 -10.03 -14.81
C TRP A 195 33.69 -9.30 -15.13
N GLU A 196 33.97 -8.16 -14.49
CA GLU A 196 35.28 -7.50 -14.57
C GLU A 196 36.41 -8.39 -14.01
N LYS A 197 36.14 -9.19 -12.99
CA LYS A 197 37.12 -10.08 -12.35
C LYS A 197 37.24 -11.43 -13.06
N ILE A 198 36.15 -11.92 -13.66
CA ILE A 198 36.09 -13.23 -14.32
C ILE A 198 36.50 -13.05 -15.78
N THR A 199 37.74 -13.40 -16.11
CA THR A 199 38.33 -13.19 -17.44
C THR A 199 38.76 -14.47 -18.15
N GLN A 200 39.01 -15.55 -17.42
CA GLN A 200 39.49 -16.82 -17.99
C GLN A 200 38.34 -17.70 -18.49
N ASP A 201 38.47 -18.30 -19.66
CA ASP A 201 37.42 -19.07 -20.33
C ASP A 201 36.80 -20.18 -19.46
N GLU A 202 37.63 -20.97 -18.77
CA GLU A 202 37.17 -22.04 -17.87
C GLU A 202 36.33 -21.48 -16.73
N THR A 203 36.75 -20.34 -16.16
CA THR A 203 36.01 -19.68 -15.08
C THR A 203 34.71 -19.07 -15.59
N ILE A 204 34.69 -18.55 -16.82
CA ILE A 204 33.49 -18.02 -17.46
C ILE A 204 32.45 -19.13 -17.67
N LYS A 205 32.86 -20.29 -18.22
CA LYS A 205 31.97 -21.45 -18.43
C LYS A 205 31.25 -21.87 -17.15
N ILE A 206 31.96 -21.84 -16.02
CA ILE A 206 31.38 -22.12 -14.70
C ILE A 206 30.47 -20.97 -14.25
N ALA A 207 30.95 -19.73 -14.33
CA ALA A 207 30.28 -18.54 -13.82
C ALA A 207 28.93 -18.27 -14.48
N VAL A 208 28.79 -18.55 -15.78
CA VAL A 208 27.54 -18.39 -16.53
C VAL A 208 26.38 -19.19 -15.90
N GLY A 209 26.68 -20.33 -15.26
CA GLY A 209 25.69 -21.16 -14.55
C GLY A 209 25.49 -20.79 -13.07
N ARG A 210 26.09 -19.70 -12.58
CA ARG A 210 26.03 -19.29 -11.16
C ARG A 210 25.13 -18.09 -10.93
N SER A 211 24.86 -17.83 -9.65
CA SER A 211 24.01 -16.73 -9.21
C SER A 211 24.66 -16.01 -8.04
N LEU A 212 24.43 -14.70 -7.99
CA LEU A 212 24.65 -13.88 -6.82
C LEU A 212 23.44 -14.00 -5.88
N PRO A 213 23.54 -13.58 -4.61
CA PRO A 213 22.37 -13.50 -3.72
C PRO A 213 21.23 -12.63 -4.27
N THR A 214 21.54 -11.70 -5.19
CA THR A 214 20.58 -10.81 -5.84
C THR A 214 19.93 -11.39 -7.10
N GLY A 215 20.49 -12.44 -7.70
CA GLY A 215 19.99 -13.01 -8.95
C GLY A 215 21.04 -13.74 -9.79
N PRO A 216 20.65 -14.32 -10.93
CA PRO A 216 21.55 -15.00 -11.87
C PRO A 216 22.67 -14.09 -12.38
N LEU A 217 23.87 -14.63 -12.55
CA LEU A 217 25.02 -13.85 -13.05
C LEU A 217 24.95 -13.63 -14.57
N ALA A 218 24.26 -14.51 -15.29
CA ALA A 218 24.11 -14.49 -16.73
C ALA A 218 22.65 -14.46 -17.18
N LEU A 219 22.47 -14.10 -18.45
CA LEU A 219 21.18 -14.13 -19.15
C LEU A 219 20.59 -15.56 -19.19
N TRP A 220 19.28 -15.62 -19.39
CA TRP A 220 18.57 -16.90 -19.51
C TRP A 220 19.15 -17.78 -20.63
N ASP A 221 19.29 -19.08 -20.36
CA ASP A 221 19.90 -20.11 -21.22
C ASP A 221 21.35 -19.83 -21.69
N MET A 222 22.05 -18.86 -21.10
CA MET A 222 23.44 -18.58 -21.52
C MET A 222 24.37 -19.77 -21.28
N TRP A 223 24.17 -20.51 -20.18
CA TRP A 223 24.94 -21.73 -19.89
C TRP A 223 24.75 -22.79 -20.97
N GLY A 224 23.51 -23.04 -21.40
CA GLY A 224 23.20 -24.00 -22.44
C GLY A 224 23.84 -23.64 -23.78
N LYS A 225 23.83 -22.35 -24.15
CA LYS A 225 24.48 -21.87 -25.38
C LYS A 225 25.99 -22.08 -25.38
N VAL A 226 26.65 -21.80 -24.25
CA VAL A 226 28.10 -22.02 -24.10
C VAL A 226 28.43 -23.52 -24.12
N GLU A 227 27.64 -24.34 -23.44
CA GLU A 227 27.85 -25.79 -23.38
C GLU A 227 27.66 -26.47 -24.75
N ARG A 228 26.68 -26.03 -25.54
CA ARG A 228 26.45 -26.51 -26.91
C ARG A 228 27.49 -26.01 -27.92
N GLY A 229 28.32 -25.04 -27.54
CA GLY A 229 29.26 -24.38 -28.45
C GLY A 229 28.60 -23.41 -29.43
N ASP A 230 27.35 -23.00 -29.18
CA ASP A 230 26.63 -22.01 -29.99
C ASP A 230 27.28 -20.61 -29.85
N ILE A 231 27.93 -20.35 -28.72
CA ILE A 231 28.62 -19.10 -28.40
C ILE A 231 29.91 -19.36 -27.62
N SER A 232 30.94 -18.56 -27.84
CA SER A 232 32.19 -18.65 -27.08
C SER A 232 31.99 -18.18 -25.64
N ALA A 233 32.89 -18.60 -24.74
CA ALA A 233 32.86 -18.13 -23.35
C ALA A 233 33.04 -16.61 -23.27
N GLN A 234 33.94 -16.04 -24.06
CA GLN A 234 34.18 -14.59 -24.08
C GLN A 234 32.98 -13.82 -24.63
N ASP A 235 32.34 -14.31 -25.69
CA ASP A 235 31.15 -13.66 -26.23
C ASP A 235 29.98 -13.74 -25.23
N ALA A 236 29.81 -14.86 -24.54
CA ALA A 236 28.83 -14.98 -23.45
C ALA A 236 29.08 -13.98 -22.33
N ARG A 237 30.35 -13.77 -21.93
CA ARG A 237 30.75 -12.74 -20.97
C ARG A 237 30.41 -11.34 -21.46
N LEU A 238 30.73 -11.02 -22.72
CA LEU A 238 30.41 -9.72 -23.33
C LEU A 238 28.90 -9.45 -23.32
N HIS A 239 28.07 -10.42 -23.72
CA HIS A 239 26.61 -10.26 -23.63
C HIS A 239 26.12 -9.99 -22.21
N CYS A 240 26.72 -10.61 -21.19
CA CYS A 240 26.35 -10.36 -19.80
C CYS A 240 26.76 -8.96 -19.35
N ILE A 241 27.94 -8.48 -19.77
CA ILE A 241 28.41 -7.11 -19.52
C ILE A 241 27.49 -6.10 -20.23
N ASP A 242 27.12 -6.34 -21.49
CA ASP A 242 26.24 -5.45 -22.25
C ASP A 242 24.84 -5.39 -21.62
N ALA A 243 24.30 -6.53 -21.19
CA ALA A 243 23.00 -6.58 -20.52
C ALA A 243 23.01 -5.84 -19.17
N ALA A 244 24.08 -5.96 -18.39
CA ALA A 244 24.24 -5.26 -17.13
C ALA A 244 24.47 -3.75 -17.35
N THR A 245 25.29 -3.38 -18.34
CA THR A 245 25.54 -1.98 -18.72
C THR A 245 24.26 -1.31 -19.21
N GLY A 246 23.54 -1.94 -20.14
CA GLY A 246 22.25 -1.45 -20.62
C GLY A 246 21.18 -1.40 -19.53
N SER A 247 21.33 -2.22 -18.49
CA SER A 247 20.48 -2.15 -17.30
C SER A 247 20.72 -0.90 -16.45
N ILE A 248 21.99 -0.49 -16.30
CA ILE A 248 22.41 0.68 -15.52
C ILE A 248 22.10 1.98 -16.30
N SER A 249 22.40 2.01 -17.59
CA SER A 249 22.21 3.19 -18.45
C SER A 249 20.81 3.32 -19.05
N SER A 250 19.84 2.52 -18.58
CA SER A 250 18.49 2.49 -19.14
C SER A 250 17.74 3.82 -18.90
N ASP A 251 17.55 4.59 -19.96
CA ASP A 251 16.77 5.83 -19.92
C ASP A 251 15.32 5.60 -19.44
N LYS A 252 14.71 4.49 -19.87
CA LYS A 252 13.37 4.09 -19.42
C LYS A 252 13.32 3.93 -17.90
N ARG A 253 14.30 3.27 -17.27
CA ARG A 253 14.36 3.10 -15.81
C ARG A 253 14.60 4.42 -15.10
N ARG A 254 15.53 5.23 -15.62
CA ARG A 254 15.79 6.60 -15.14
C ARG A 254 14.49 7.42 -15.08
N ARG A 255 13.72 7.46 -16.18
CA ARG A 255 12.43 8.15 -16.24
C ARG A 255 11.40 7.62 -15.23
N TYR A 256 11.31 6.30 -15.04
CA TYR A 256 10.42 5.74 -14.00
C TYR A 256 10.84 6.12 -12.57
N ILE A 257 12.14 6.15 -12.29
CA ILE A 257 12.68 6.56 -10.99
C ILE A 257 12.37 8.04 -10.74
N GLU A 258 12.72 8.92 -11.69
CA GLU A 258 12.44 10.36 -11.61
C GLU A 258 10.95 10.62 -11.41
N HIS A 259 10.09 9.98 -12.20
CA HIS A 259 8.65 10.10 -12.06
C HIS A 259 8.13 9.64 -10.69
N THR A 260 8.69 8.55 -10.16
CA THR A 260 8.33 8.04 -8.82
C THR A 260 8.79 9.00 -7.72
N LEU A 261 9.97 9.61 -7.86
CA LEU A 261 10.47 10.63 -6.94
C LEU A 261 9.62 11.91 -6.98
N ASN A 262 9.22 12.37 -8.17
CA ASN A 262 8.32 13.52 -8.31
C ASN A 262 6.96 13.25 -7.64
N ARG A 263 6.40 12.05 -7.83
CA ARG A 263 5.17 11.64 -7.14
C ARG A 263 5.34 11.51 -5.63
N LEU A 264 6.50 11.05 -5.16
CA LEU A 264 6.83 10.97 -3.74
C LEU A 264 6.87 12.38 -3.12
N SER A 265 7.49 13.34 -3.82
CA SER A 265 7.53 14.75 -3.42
C SER A 265 6.12 15.33 -3.29
N TYR A 266 5.28 15.12 -4.32
CA TYR A 266 3.88 15.56 -4.32
C TYR A 266 3.08 15.04 -3.11
N GLU A 267 3.15 13.74 -2.83
CA GLU A 267 2.40 13.16 -1.71
C GLU A 267 2.88 13.68 -0.35
N ARG A 268 4.16 14.03 -0.23
CA ARG A 268 4.74 14.58 1.00
C ARG A 268 4.37 16.03 1.23
N GLU A 269 4.41 16.87 0.20
CA GLU A 269 3.96 18.26 0.31
C GLU A 269 2.52 18.36 0.83
N LEU A 270 1.66 17.44 0.40
CA LEU A 270 0.26 17.40 0.84
C LEU A 270 0.05 16.89 2.28
N LEU A 271 1.06 16.27 2.90
CA LEU A 271 1.04 15.94 4.34
C LEU A 271 1.67 17.04 5.21
N GLY A 272 2.33 18.03 4.59
CA GLY A 272 3.09 19.06 5.26
C GLY A 272 4.57 18.71 5.43
N PRO A 273 5.41 19.68 5.83
CA PRO A 273 6.85 19.49 5.92
C PRO A 273 7.22 18.48 7.00
N VAL A 274 8.18 17.60 6.68
CA VAL A 274 8.81 16.73 7.67
C VAL A 274 9.68 17.59 8.59
N ARG A 275 9.54 17.38 9.90
CA ARG A 275 10.38 18.09 10.88
C ARG A 275 11.82 17.63 10.74
N ARG A 276 12.73 18.60 10.73
CA ARG A 276 14.16 18.32 10.80
C ARG A 276 14.48 17.56 12.07
N TYR A 277 15.28 16.50 11.95
CA TYR A 277 15.69 15.70 13.10
C TYR A 277 16.68 16.50 13.97
N ASP A 278 16.35 16.62 15.25
CA ASP A 278 17.09 17.40 16.26
C ASP A 278 17.92 16.54 17.22
N GLY A 279 17.73 15.21 17.20
CA GLY A 279 18.47 14.29 18.05
C GLY A 279 19.89 13.97 17.56
N ASP A 280 20.54 13.08 18.31
CA ASP A 280 21.89 12.60 18.01
C ASP A 280 21.89 11.70 16.78
N LEU A 281 22.65 12.10 15.76
CA LEU A 281 22.78 11.33 14.54
C LEU A 281 23.67 10.11 14.81
N THR A 282 23.14 8.92 14.57
CA THR A 282 23.89 7.67 14.72
C THR A 282 24.05 6.97 13.36
N PRO A 283 25.10 6.15 13.20
CA PRO A 283 25.25 5.33 11.99
C PRO A 283 24.04 4.43 11.69
N VAL A 284 23.32 3.98 12.72
CA VAL A 284 22.13 3.14 12.56
C VAL A 284 20.99 3.91 11.88
N ILE A 285 20.80 5.18 12.23
CA ILE A 285 19.80 6.06 11.60
C ILE A 285 20.12 6.22 10.11
N LEU A 286 21.38 6.52 9.77
CA LEU A 286 21.81 6.70 8.37
C LEU A 286 21.65 5.42 7.54
N GLN A 287 21.96 4.26 8.12
CA GLN A 287 21.73 2.98 7.45
C GLN A 287 20.24 2.71 7.24
N ALA A 288 19.38 3.04 8.21
CA ALA A 288 17.93 2.88 8.08
C ALA A 288 17.37 3.78 6.96
N PHE A 289 17.78 5.06 6.94
CA PHE A 289 17.48 6.01 5.87
C PHE A 289 17.89 5.47 4.49
N ALA A 290 19.16 5.07 4.34
CA ALA A 290 19.67 4.56 3.07
C ALA A 290 18.93 3.30 2.59
N ARG A 291 18.56 2.39 3.50
CA ARG A 291 17.77 1.17 3.16
C ARG A 291 16.36 1.50 2.68
N GLU A 292 15.71 2.50 3.29
CA GLU A 292 14.38 2.94 2.86
C GLU A 292 14.38 3.47 1.42
N HIS A 293 15.48 4.11 1.04
CA HIS A 293 15.71 4.60 -0.31
C HIS A 293 16.32 3.58 -1.29
N GLY A 294 16.61 2.35 -0.84
CA GLY A 294 17.02 1.25 -1.72
C GLY A 294 18.53 0.99 -1.85
N ALA A 295 19.37 1.58 -1.00
CA ALA A 295 20.78 1.26 -0.96
C ALA A 295 21.02 -0.24 -0.63
N HIS A 296 21.99 -0.87 -1.31
CA HIS A 296 22.29 -2.29 -1.12
C HIS A 296 23.26 -2.49 0.05
N LYS A 297 22.76 -3.12 1.13
CA LYS A 297 23.53 -3.41 2.36
C LYS A 297 24.38 -2.20 2.83
N PRO A 298 23.76 -1.04 3.10
CA PRO A 298 24.51 0.14 3.48
C PRO A 298 25.15 -0.06 4.85
N GLN A 299 26.36 0.48 4.99
CA GLN A 299 27.13 0.59 6.21
C GLN A 299 27.48 2.05 6.44
N ALA A 300 27.26 2.56 7.64
CA ALA A 300 27.63 3.92 8.00
C ALA A 300 28.64 3.89 9.14
N ARG A 301 29.56 4.87 9.16
CA ARG A 301 30.51 5.11 10.25
C ARG A 301 30.75 6.60 10.45
N ALA A 302 31.05 6.99 11.68
CA ALA A 302 31.58 8.32 11.96
C ALA A 302 33.05 8.35 11.50
N VAL A 303 33.39 9.35 10.68
CA VAL A 303 34.78 9.58 10.22
C VAL A 303 35.51 10.45 11.25
N ASP A 304 34.82 11.47 11.75
CA ASP A 304 35.24 12.35 12.82
C ASP A 304 34.02 12.72 13.69
N ALA A 305 34.13 13.74 14.55
CA ALA A 305 33.07 14.15 15.47
C ALA A 305 31.82 14.73 14.77
N GLU A 306 31.95 15.23 13.54
CA GLU A 306 30.88 15.94 12.82
C GLU A 306 30.53 15.31 11.47
N THR A 307 31.35 14.40 10.95
CA THR A 307 31.24 13.82 9.61
C THR A 307 30.91 12.34 9.66
N PHE A 308 29.93 11.94 8.87
CA PHE A 308 29.54 10.54 8.70
C PHE A 308 29.71 10.11 7.26
N MET A 309 30.24 8.90 7.08
CA MET A 309 30.39 8.24 5.79
C MET A 309 29.42 7.07 5.69
N LEU A 310 28.67 7.03 4.60
CA LEU A 310 27.82 5.94 4.17
C LEU A 310 28.51 5.21 3.01
N GLU A 311 28.62 3.89 3.08
CA GLU A 311 29.12 3.02 2.02
C GLU A 311 28.07 1.96 1.68
N SER A 312 27.95 1.57 0.41
CA SER A 312 27.05 0.52 -0.06
C SER A 312 27.83 -0.45 -0.97
N GLU A 313 27.43 -1.73 -0.96
CA GLU A 313 28.05 -2.77 -1.82
C GLU A 313 27.77 -2.54 -3.32
N ALA A 314 26.75 -1.74 -3.65
CA ALA A 314 26.44 -1.28 -5.01
C ALA A 314 26.34 0.25 -5.00
N THR A 315 26.27 0.86 -6.19
CA THR A 315 26.05 2.30 -6.33
C THR A 315 24.83 2.75 -5.53
N LEU A 316 24.96 3.85 -4.80
CA LEU A 316 23.85 4.42 -4.04
C LEU A 316 22.70 4.83 -4.99
N PRO A 317 21.45 4.88 -4.49
CA PRO A 317 20.35 5.46 -5.23
C PRO A 317 20.72 6.85 -5.75
N LEU A 318 20.38 7.15 -7.01
CA LEU A 318 20.85 8.34 -7.72
C LEU A 318 20.51 9.66 -7.01
N HIS A 319 19.37 9.70 -6.31
CA HIS A 319 18.95 10.87 -5.53
C HIS A 319 19.71 11.05 -4.21
N LEU A 320 20.58 10.11 -3.84
CA LEU A 320 21.53 10.23 -2.72
C LEU A 320 22.93 10.58 -3.25
N ALA A 321 23.49 9.74 -4.12
CA ALA A 321 24.79 9.94 -4.75
C ALA A 321 24.96 9.02 -5.97
N ASN A 322 25.76 9.46 -6.94
CA ASN A 322 26.21 8.61 -8.07
C ASN A 322 27.56 7.94 -7.75
N ASP A 323 27.66 7.33 -6.57
CA ASP A 323 28.86 6.62 -6.10
C ASP A 323 28.43 5.53 -5.09
N THR A 324 29.33 4.62 -4.77
CA THR A 324 29.19 3.64 -3.68
C THR A 324 29.37 4.25 -2.29
N LYS A 325 29.88 5.49 -2.21
CA LYS A 325 30.17 6.19 -0.96
C LYS A 325 29.59 7.60 -0.95
N LEU A 326 29.15 8.05 0.23
CA LEU A 326 28.70 9.41 0.46
C LEU A 326 29.19 9.87 1.84
N SER A 327 29.94 10.97 1.87
CA SER A 327 30.46 11.57 3.10
C SER A 327 29.88 12.97 3.25
N LEU A 328 29.17 13.20 4.35
CA LEU A 328 28.52 14.47 4.66
C LEU A 328 28.66 14.78 6.16
N SER A 329 28.60 16.06 6.51
CA SER A 329 28.46 16.50 7.89
C SER A 329 27.10 16.09 8.48
N ALA A 330 26.99 16.08 9.81
CA ALA A 330 25.76 15.77 10.52
C ALA A 330 24.61 16.70 10.10
N GLU A 331 24.88 17.99 9.90
CA GLU A 331 23.90 18.97 9.44
C GLU A 331 23.43 18.68 8.01
N GLN A 332 24.35 18.39 7.09
CA GLN A 332 24.02 18.02 5.72
C GLN A 332 23.21 16.73 5.64
N TRP A 333 23.51 15.74 6.51
CA TRP A 333 22.69 14.53 6.61
C TRP A 333 21.28 14.82 7.11
N ARG A 334 21.12 15.70 8.11
CA ARG A 334 19.79 16.13 8.59
C ARG A 334 19.00 16.82 7.48
N ASP A 335 19.64 17.69 6.71
CA ASP A 335 19.00 18.40 5.59
C ASP A 335 18.64 17.45 4.45
N LEU A 336 19.50 16.48 4.15
CA LEU A 336 19.22 15.43 3.17
C LEU A 336 18.06 14.53 3.62
N MET A 337 18.02 14.11 4.88
CA MET A 337 16.89 13.33 5.41
C MET A 337 15.59 14.11 5.36
N GLN A 338 15.62 15.41 5.71
CA GLN A 338 14.44 16.26 5.67
C GLN A 338 13.93 16.46 4.25
N SER A 339 14.81 16.81 3.29
CA SER A 339 14.44 17.01 1.89
C SER A 339 13.96 15.70 1.24
N ALA A 340 14.56 14.58 1.62
CA ALA A 340 14.11 13.25 1.26
C ALA A 340 12.92 12.78 2.10
N GLY A 341 12.26 13.65 2.87
CA GLY A 341 11.02 13.39 3.62
C GLY A 341 11.08 12.18 4.55
N TYR A 342 12.24 11.92 5.14
CA TYR A 342 12.49 10.82 6.06
C TYR A 342 12.23 11.28 7.50
N GLU A 343 11.32 10.59 8.17
CA GLU A 343 11.07 10.79 9.60
C GLU A 343 11.79 9.67 10.37
N VAL A 344 12.74 10.07 11.23
CA VAL A 344 13.46 9.12 12.08
C VAL A 344 12.44 8.41 12.98
N PRO A 345 12.31 7.06 12.91
CA PRO A 345 11.39 6.34 13.77
C PRO A 345 11.72 6.60 15.24
N ARG A 346 10.72 7.05 16.01
CA ARG A 346 10.86 7.15 17.46
C ARG A 346 11.20 5.79 18.03
N GLU A 347 12.13 5.76 18.99
CA GLU A 347 12.36 4.55 19.77
C GLU A 347 11.04 4.12 20.38
N LYS A 348 10.66 2.86 20.10
CA LYS A 348 9.50 2.28 20.79
C LYS A 348 9.91 2.09 22.24
N ASP A 349 9.05 2.50 23.16
CA ASP A 349 9.25 2.26 24.58
C ASP A 349 9.66 0.79 24.81
N ALA A 350 10.75 0.61 25.54
CA ALA A 350 11.24 -0.72 25.87
C ALA A 350 10.10 -1.51 26.51
N LEU A 351 9.82 -2.70 25.97
CA LEU A 351 8.79 -3.55 26.53
C LEU A 351 9.14 -3.84 28.00
N PRO A 352 8.17 -3.79 28.93
CA PRO A 352 8.42 -4.01 30.35
C PRO A 352 9.25 -5.28 30.62
N PRO A 353 10.13 -5.28 31.63
CA PRO A 353 11.05 -6.37 31.88
C PRO A 353 10.31 -7.69 32.13
N ILE A 354 10.89 -8.81 31.71
CA ILE A 354 10.33 -10.13 32.02
C ILE A 354 10.83 -10.53 33.40
N LEU A 355 9.92 -10.67 34.37
CA LEU A 355 10.26 -11.07 35.74
C LEU A 355 9.95 -12.55 35.98
N ASN A 356 10.87 -13.23 36.66
CA ASN A 356 10.68 -14.59 37.16
C ASN A 356 10.21 -14.52 38.63
N LEU A 357 8.89 -14.55 38.84
CA LEU A 357 8.27 -14.31 40.15
C LEU A 357 7.78 -15.61 40.77
N LYS A 358 8.19 -15.88 42.01
CA LYS A 358 7.70 -17.00 42.79
C LYS A 358 6.45 -16.56 43.56
N THR A 359 5.28 -16.80 42.99
CA THR A 359 3.95 -16.51 43.59
C THR A 359 2.99 -17.62 43.19
N LYS A 360 1.79 -17.67 43.79
CA LYS A 360 0.75 -18.64 43.42
C LYS A 360 0.05 -18.28 42.11
N VAL A 361 -0.14 -16.98 41.86
CA VAL A 361 -1.03 -16.48 40.79
C VAL A 361 -0.48 -15.17 40.20
N LEU A 362 -0.60 -15.03 38.89
CA LEU A 362 -0.36 -13.77 38.18
C LEU A 362 -1.58 -13.36 37.35
N ARG A 363 -1.82 -12.06 37.20
CA ARG A 363 -2.99 -11.51 36.48
C ARG A 363 -2.52 -10.68 35.27
N SER A 364 -3.29 -10.75 34.18
CA SER A 364 -3.11 -9.95 32.95
C SER A 364 -4.49 -9.50 32.45
N ARG A 365 -4.56 -8.42 31.67
CA ARG A 365 -5.78 -8.11 30.91
C ARG A 365 -6.06 -9.23 29.89
N HIS A 366 -7.33 -9.54 29.67
CA HIS A 366 -7.73 -10.58 28.73
C HIS A 366 -7.47 -10.13 27.28
N ARG A 367 -7.07 -11.08 26.42
CA ARG A 367 -6.60 -10.79 25.05
C ARG A 367 -7.69 -10.20 24.16
N TYR A 368 -8.89 -10.75 24.25
CA TYR A 368 -10.01 -10.42 23.36
C TYR A 368 -11.02 -9.46 23.99
N HIS A 369 -11.03 -9.37 25.32
CA HIS A 369 -11.97 -8.57 26.11
C HIS A 369 -11.16 -7.71 27.07
N ARG A 370 -10.76 -6.52 26.61
CA ARG A 370 -9.79 -5.67 27.34
C ARG A 370 -10.30 -5.20 28.71
N ASP A 371 -11.61 -5.26 28.90
CA ASP A 371 -12.38 -5.01 30.12
C ASP A 371 -12.28 -6.14 31.15
N GLN A 372 -11.85 -7.34 30.75
CA GLN A 372 -11.75 -8.52 31.63
C GLN A 372 -10.31 -8.77 32.10
N VAL A 373 -10.19 -9.36 33.30
CA VAL A 373 -8.91 -9.79 33.88
C VAL A 373 -8.81 -11.30 33.81
N GLN A 374 -7.69 -11.78 33.27
CA GLN A 374 -7.35 -13.20 33.22
C GLN A 374 -6.32 -13.55 34.29
N THR A 375 -6.63 -14.60 35.04
CA THR A 375 -5.82 -15.10 36.15
C THR A 375 -5.08 -16.36 35.72
N PHE A 376 -3.77 -16.40 35.97
CA PHE A 376 -2.86 -17.48 35.60
C PHE A 376 -2.28 -18.09 36.86
N ARG A 377 -2.56 -19.38 37.09
CA ARG A 377 -1.86 -20.17 38.12
C ARG A 377 -0.39 -20.28 37.75
N VAL A 378 0.52 -20.11 38.70
CA VAL A 378 1.96 -20.26 38.46
C VAL A 378 2.35 -21.72 38.63
N VAL A 379 3.08 -22.25 37.65
CA VAL A 379 3.65 -23.60 37.66
C VAL A 379 5.16 -23.50 37.63
N GLU A 380 5.81 -24.30 38.47
CA GLU A 380 7.27 -24.40 38.52
C GLU A 380 7.78 -25.38 37.45
N MET A 381 8.78 -24.97 36.68
CA MET A 381 9.49 -25.85 35.75
C MET A 381 10.89 -25.35 35.44
N THR A 382 11.71 -26.16 34.78
CA THR A 382 13.02 -25.74 34.27
C THR A 382 12.92 -25.06 32.91
N LYS A 383 13.92 -24.26 32.53
CA LYS A 383 14.03 -23.67 31.18
C LYS A 383 14.01 -24.74 30.08
N SER A 384 14.66 -25.88 30.34
CA SER A 384 14.70 -27.01 29.39
C SER A 384 13.29 -27.56 29.13
N LYS A 385 12.51 -27.81 30.19
CA LYS A 385 11.12 -28.26 30.06
C LYS A 385 10.25 -27.23 29.32
N TYR A 386 10.44 -25.94 29.59
CA TYR A 386 9.75 -24.86 28.87
C TYR A 386 10.16 -24.74 27.39
N ALA A 387 11.39 -25.13 27.03
CA ALA A 387 11.88 -25.12 25.66
C ALA A 387 11.22 -26.18 24.77
N GLN A 388 10.73 -27.27 25.37
CA GLN A 388 10.05 -28.36 24.66
C GLN A 388 8.65 -27.98 24.15
N PHE A 389 8.04 -26.92 24.69
CA PHE A 389 6.75 -26.44 24.18
C PHE A 389 6.91 -25.70 22.84
N HIS A 390 6.02 -26.01 21.89
CA HIS A 390 5.94 -25.30 20.61
C HIS A 390 5.63 -23.81 20.83
N LEU A 391 5.99 -22.95 19.86
CA LEU A 391 5.83 -21.50 19.95
C LEU A 391 4.36 -21.06 20.17
N GLU A 392 3.40 -21.84 19.72
CA GLU A 392 1.97 -21.60 19.95
C GLU A 392 1.50 -21.95 21.37
N GLN A 393 2.25 -22.82 22.06
CA GLN A 393 1.93 -23.33 23.40
C GLN A 393 2.65 -22.58 24.51
N ARG A 394 3.46 -21.56 24.18
CA ARG A 394 4.23 -20.76 25.14
C ARG A 394 4.34 -19.31 24.71
N GLY A 395 4.61 -18.40 25.65
CA GLY A 395 4.74 -16.99 25.32
C GLY A 395 4.98 -16.08 26.51
N CYS A 396 4.71 -14.80 26.33
CA CYS A 396 4.74 -13.81 27.41
C CYS A 396 3.40 -13.08 27.53
N ARG A 397 3.08 -12.61 28.74
CA ARG A 397 1.94 -11.74 29.03
C ARG A 397 2.42 -10.51 29.79
N LEU A 398 1.78 -9.38 29.52
CA LEU A 398 1.95 -8.16 30.29
C LEU A 398 1.17 -8.29 31.59
N SER A 399 1.78 -7.93 32.71
CA SER A 399 1.10 -7.93 34.01
C SER A 399 -0.08 -6.97 34.00
N PHE A 400 -1.04 -7.21 34.89
CA PHE A 400 -2.21 -6.35 35.02
C PHE A 400 -1.83 -4.88 35.34
N CYS A 401 -0.75 -4.67 36.11
CA CYS A 401 -0.22 -3.34 36.42
C CYS A 401 0.60 -2.71 35.27
N GLY A 402 0.92 -3.47 34.21
CA GLY A 402 1.70 -2.98 33.07
C GLY A 402 3.21 -2.83 33.32
N GLY A 403 3.68 -2.98 34.56
CA GLY A 403 5.09 -2.74 34.93
C GLY A 403 6.05 -3.88 34.58
N PHE A 404 5.56 -5.07 34.23
CA PHE A 404 6.41 -6.21 33.88
C PHE A 404 5.70 -7.21 32.98
N ARG A 405 6.47 -8.14 32.40
CA ARG A 405 5.96 -9.29 31.67
C ARG A 405 6.30 -10.59 32.40
N PHE A 406 5.49 -11.61 32.22
CA PHE A 406 5.76 -12.96 32.74
C PHE A 406 5.55 -14.01 31.65
N ARG A 407 6.22 -15.15 31.80
CA ARG A 407 6.13 -16.25 30.85
C ARG A 407 4.90 -17.10 31.11
N ILE A 408 4.31 -17.62 30.04
CA ILE A 408 3.16 -18.52 30.10
C ILE A 408 3.41 -19.76 29.23
N CYS A 409 2.80 -20.88 29.60
CA CYS A 409 2.67 -22.06 28.74
C CYS A 409 1.29 -22.70 28.93
N ILE A 410 0.92 -23.63 28.07
CA ILE A 410 -0.22 -24.52 28.32
C ILE A 410 0.08 -25.36 29.57
N ASP A 411 -0.92 -25.59 30.42
CA ASP A 411 -0.76 -26.37 31.65
C ASP A 411 -0.25 -27.79 31.33
N PRO A 412 0.98 -28.16 31.76
CA PRO A 412 1.53 -29.47 31.48
C PRO A 412 0.79 -30.61 32.19
N ASN A 413 0.05 -30.28 33.26
CA ASN A 413 -0.56 -31.27 34.14
C ASN A 413 -2.08 -31.38 33.94
N HIS A 414 -2.64 -30.74 32.91
CA HIS A 414 -4.08 -30.76 32.65
C HIS A 414 -4.45 -31.86 31.63
N GLU A 415 -5.47 -32.65 31.98
CA GLU A 415 -6.01 -33.73 31.16
C GLU A 415 -7.53 -33.55 30.96
N PRO A 416 -8.04 -33.56 29.72
CA PRO A 416 -7.34 -33.82 28.46
C PRO A 416 -6.56 -32.61 27.93
N ARG A 417 -5.37 -32.86 27.36
CA ARG A 417 -4.40 -31.81 26.97
C ARG A 417 -4.92 -30.76 25.98
N HIS A 418 -5.92 -31.09 25.16
CA HIS A 418 -6.49 -30.15 24.18
C HIS A 418 -7.38 -29.06 24.82
N LEU A 419 -7.79 -29.23 26.09
CA LEU A 419 -8.53 -28.23 26.87
C LEU A 419 -7.65 -27.49 27.88
N ALA A 420 -6.34 -27.76 27.87
CA ALA A 420 -5.43 -27.24 28.88
C ALA A 420 -5.35 -25.70 28.84
N PRO A 421 -5.64 -25.01 29.97
CA PRO A 421 -5.55 -23.56 30.02
C PRO A 421 -4.09 -23.10 30.02
N PHE A 422 -3.87 -21.82 29.73
CA PHE A 422 -2.54 -21.23 29.92
C PHE A 422 -2.27 -20.97 31.40
N VAL A 423 -1.08 -21.35 31.86
CA VAL A 423 -0.52 -21.11 33.19
C VAL A 423 0.69 -20.19 33.10
N ALA A 424 0.98 -19.47 34.17
CA ALA A 424 2.21 -18.69 34.32
C ALA A 424 3.37 -19.61 34.72
N VAL A 425 4.60 -19.22 34.39
CA VAL A 425 5.78 -20.06 34.57
C VAL A 425 6.78 -19.41 35.51
N PHE A 426 7.17 -20.16 36.54
CA PHE A 426 8.32 -19.87 37.38
C PHE A 426 9.46 -20.83 37.04
N PHE A 427 10.63 -20.28 36.70
CA PHE A 427 11.83 -21.06 36.45
C PHE A 427 12.58 -21.35 37.74
N THR A 428 12.69 -22.64 38.08
CA THR A 428 13.44 -23.11 39.27
C THR A 428 14.95 -23.04 39.07
N ASP A 429 15.41 -23.05 37.81
CA ASP A 429 16.81 -22.94 37.37
C ASP A 429 17.19 -21.50 36.95
N ALA A 430 16.45 -20.50 37.43
CA ALA A 430 16.74 -19.08 37.20
C ALA A 430 16.60 -18.26 38.49
N LYS A 431 17.35 -17.15 38.56
CA LYS A 431 17.24 -16.21 39.69
C LYS A 431 15.79 -15.70 39.82
N ALA A 432 15.21 -15.85 41.00
CA ALA A 432 13.93 -15.25 41.33
C ALA A 432 14.10 -13.73 41.44
N HIS A 433 13.17 -12.98 40.85
CA HIS A 433 13.15 -11.53 40.95
C HIS A 433 12.42 -11.12 42.23
N PRO A 434 12.81 -9.99 42.85
CA PRO A 434 12.07 -9.46 43.99
C PRO A 434 10.63 -9.15 43.57
N MET A 435 9.69 -9.38 44.48
CA MET A 435 8.28 -9.20 44.21
C MET A 435 7.96 -7.70 44.10
N PRO A 436 7.40 -7.23 42.97
CA PRO A 436 7.00 -5.83 42.85
C PRO A 436 5.84 -5.53 43.81
N ASP A 437 5.80 -4.33 44.40
CA ASP A 437 4.75 -3.91 45.34
C ASP A 437 3.32 -4.10 44.78
N SER A 438 3.17 -3.89 43.47
CA SER A 438 1.92 -4.13 42.72
C SER A 438 1.39 -5.57 42.77
N VAL A 439 2.25 -6.55 43.06
CA VAL A 439 1.89 -7.97 43.23
C VAL A 439 1.77 -8.32 44.72
N ALA A 440 2.62 -7.75 45.58
CA ALA A 440 2.59 -7.97 47.04
C ALA A 440 1.27 -7.49 47.68
N THR A 441 0.69 -6.40 47.16
CA THR A 441 -0.60 -5.86 47.65
C THR A 441 -1.78 -6.80 47.37
N LEU A 442 -1.69 -7.68 46.38
CA LEU A 442 -2.75 -8.61 45.98
C LEU A 442 -2.75 -9.92 46.80
N GLU A 443 -1.58 -10.43 47.20
CA GLU A 443 -1.53 -11.61 48.09
C GLU A 443 -2.13 -11.32 49.48
N ASN A 444 -2.06 -10.08 49.95
CA ASN A 444 -2.65 -9.65 51.21
C ASN A 444 -4.19 -9.54 51.17
N LEU A 445 -4.80 -9.41 49.99
CA LEU A 445 -6.27 -9.36 49.83
C LEU A 445 -6.89 -10.76 49.76
N ASP A 446 -6.19 -11.73 49.16
CA ASP A 446 -6.66 -13.13 49.07
C ASP A 446 -6.34 -13.94 50.35
N GLY A 447 -5.53 -13.41 51.28
CA GLY A 447 -5.20 -14.02 52.58
C GLY A 447 -6.05 -13.58 53.77
N ALA A 448 -7.03 -12.69 53.55
CA ALA A 448 -7.93 -12.16 54.58
C ALA A 448 -9.36 -12.74 54.52
N GLN A 449 -9.55 -13.90 53.86
CA GLN A 449 -10.79 -14.67 53.89
C GLN A 449 -10.64 -15.97 54.66
#